data_AF-A0A3D4JMU9-F1
#
_entry.id   AF-A0A3D4JMU9-F1
#
_cell.length_a   1.000
_cell.length_b   1.000
_cell.length_c   1.000
_cell.angle_alpha   90.00
_cell.angle_beta   90.00
_cell.angle_gamma   90.00
#
_symmetry.space_group_name_H-M   'P 1'
#
loop_
_entity.id
_entity.type
_entity.pdbx_description
1 polymer ?
#
loop_
_entity_poly.entity_id
_entity_poly.type
_entity_poly.pdbx_seq_one_letter_code
_entity_poly.pdbx_strand_id
1 'polypeptide(L)'
;DGKFIGLDHEVPLGKNGITVAEYYGGGGNTGSSVLGDVNCDGAVDVRDITLLVKYILGSGSLSSSALKNADVSSDGKVNVSDVSYLKRQLISIK
;
A
#
# COMPACT_ATOMS: atom_id res chain seq x y z
N ASP A 1 -16.45 14.59 -23.92
CA ASP A 1 -15.32 13.69 -23.57
C ASP A 1 -15.83 12.44 -22.87
N GLY A 2 -15.92 11.32 -23.60
CA GLY A 2 -16.36 10.04 -23.04
C GLY A 2 -15.17 9.19 -22.60
N LYS A 3 -15.28 8.53 -21.44
CA LYS A 3 -14.34 7.50 -20.99
C LYS A 3 -14.84 6.15 -21.48
N PHE A 4 -13.96 5.33 -22.05
CA PHE A 4 -14.32 4.02 -22.58
C PHE A 4 -13.61 2.92 -21.78
N ILE A 5 -14.37 1.92 -21.35
CA ILE A 5 -13.88 0.72 -20.69
C ILE A 5 -13.83 -0.42 -21.70
N GLY A 6 -12.68 -1.07 -21.84
CA GLY A 6 -12.54 -2.27 -22.69
C GLY A 6 -13.20 -3.48 -22.03
N LEU A 7 -13.73 -4.39 -22.84
CA LEU A 7 -14.26 -5.69 -22.37
C LEU A 7 -13.13 -6.63 -21.89
N ASP A 8 -11.93 -6.45 -22.45
CA ASP A 8 -10.69 -7.06 -21.99
C ASP A 8 -10.03 -6.17 -20.93
N HIS A 9 -10.03 -6.62 -19.68
CA HIS A 9 -9.65 -5.87 -18.46
C HIS A 9 -8.20 -5.37 -18.36
N GLU A 10 -7.35 -5.61 -19.37
CA GLU A 10 -5.89 -5.46 -19.23
C GLU A 10 -5.28 -4.35 -20.10
N VAL A 11 -5.96 -3.91 -21.16
CA VAL A 11 -5.40 -2.89 -22.09
C VAL A 11 -6.32 -1.67 -22.17
N PRO A 12 -5.86 -0.47 -21.76
CA PRO A 12 -6.64 0.75 -21.94
C PRO A 12 -6.79 1.09 -23.43
N LEU A 13 -8.03 1.32 -23.86
CA LEU A 13 -8.34 1.68 -25.24
C LEU A 13 -8.02 3.16 -25.52
N GLY A 14 -6.79 3.40 -25.98
CA GLY A 14 -6.33 4.71 -26.44
C GLY A 14 -6.07 5.73 -25.33
N LYS A 15 -5.83 6.99 -25.71
CA LYS A 15 -5.38 8.07 -24.81
C LYS A 15 -6.35 8.42 -23.67
N ASN A 16 -7.61 8.01 -23.77
CA ASN A 16 -8.67 8.20 -22.78
C ASN A 16 -9.23 6.88 -22.24
N GLY A 17 -8.56 5.75 -22.53
CA GLY A 17 -8.93 4.45 -22.02
C GLY A 17 -8.58 4.33 -20.55
N ILE A 18 -9.55 3.89 -19.75
CA ILE A 18 -9.34 3.53 -18.35
C ILE A 18 -9.61 2.03 -18.21
N THR A 19 -8.84 1.34 -17.38
CA THR A 19 -9.12 -0.08 -17.11
C THR A 19 -10.44 -0.21 -16.34
N VAL A 20 -11.08 -1.37 -16.43
CA VAL A 20 -12.30 -1.63 -15.64
C VAL A 20 -12.00 -1.60 -14.14
N ALA A 21 -10.77 -1.99 -13.75
CA ALA A 21 -10.26 -1.82 -12.40
C ALA A 21 -10.25 -0.33 -11.97
N GLU A 22 -9.81 0.59 -12.82
CA GLU A 22 -9.82 2.03 -12.52
C GLU A 22 -11.23 2.65 -12.52
N TYR A 23 -12.18 2.10 -13.29
CA TYR A 23 -13.56 2.62 -13.33
C TYR A 23 -14.41 2.20 -12.12
N TYR A 24 -14.34 0.93 -11.71
CA TYR A 24 -15.12 0.40 -10.58
C TYR A 24 -14.36 0.40 -9.25
N GLY A 25 -13.03 0.50 -9.28
CA GLY A 25 -12.15 0.32 -8.11
C GLY A 25 -11.63 1.59 -7.45
N GLY A 26 -12.09 2.77 -7.88
CA GLY A 26 -11.68 4.03 -7.26
C GLY A 26 -10.25 4.43 -7.60
N GLY A 27 -10.09 5.68 -8.05
CA GLY A 27 -8.78 6.25 -8.31
C GLY A 27 -7.91 6.21 -7.05
N GLY A 28 -6.89 5.36 -7.08
CA GLY A 28 -5.80 5.35 -6.13
C GLY A 28 -4.58 4.90 -6.91
N ASN A 29 -3.67 5.84 -7.10
CA ASN A 29 -2.35 5.70 -7.73
C ASN A 29 -1.86 4.24 -7.85
N THR A 30 -1.29 3.92 -9.00
CA THR A 30 -0.31 2.83 -9.18
C THR A 30 0.97 3.12 -8.37
N GLY A 31 0.82 3.41 -7.08
CA GLY A 31 1.90 3.46 -6.13
C GLY A 31 2.47 2.06 -6.09
N SER A 32 3.70 1.92 -6.56
CA SER A 32 4.51 0.77 -6.18
C SER A 32 4.32 0.57 -4.69
N SER A 33 3.74 -0.56 -4.29
CA SER A 33 3.58 -0.92 -2.89
C SER A 33 4.96 -0.85 -2.24
N VAL A 34 5.23 0.23 -1.51
CA VAL A 34 6.56 0.44 -0.93
C VAL A 34 6.66 -0.44 0.30
N LEU A 35 7.74 -1.19 0.42
CA LEU A 35 7.96 -2.03 1.60
C LEU A 35 8.06 -1.10 2.82
N GLY A 36 7.17 -1.27 3.79
CA GLY A 36 7.01 -0.40 4.95
C GLY A 36 5.88 0.63 4.88
N ASP A 37 5.24 0.80 3.71
CA ASP A 37 4.07 1.68 3.55
C ASP A 37 2.80 0.93 3.96
N VAL A 38 2.41 1.08 5.23
CA VAL A 38 1.31 0.33 5.84
C VAL A 38 -0.04 0.98 5.52
N ASN A 39 -0.08 2.29 5.27
CA ASN A 39 -1.31 3.00 4.90
C ASN A 39 -1.57 3.06 3.38
N CYS A 40 -0.64 2.54 2.57
CA CYS A 40 -0.64 2.56 1.10
C CYS A 40 -0.73 3.97 0.51
N ASP A 41 -0.14 4.98 1.17
CA ASP A 41 -0.14 6.38 0.71
C ASP A 41 1.00 6.72 -0.25
N GLY A 42 1.91 5.76 -0.50
CA GLY A 42 3.07 5.87 -1.38
C GLY A 42 4.31 6.45 -0.70
N ALA A 43 4.25 6.76 0.58
CA ALA A 43 5.38 7.21 1.39
C ALA A 43 5.55 6.32 2.62
N VAL A 44 6.79 6.16 3.09
CA VAL A 44 7.07 5.48 4.36
C VAL A 44 7.39 6.54 5.39
N ASP A 45 6.52 6.72 6.39
CA ASP A 45 6.70 7.69 7.46
C ASP A 45 6.19 7.24 8.85
N VAL A 46 6.17 8.17 9.80
CA VAL A 46 5.77 7.89 11.19
C VAL A 46 4.29 7.50 11.33
N ARG A 47 3.45 7.81 10.33
CA ARG A 47 2.04 7.40 10.27
C ARG A 47 1.94 5.89 10.07
N ASP A 48 2.80 5.31 9.23
CA ASP A 48 2.89 3.85 9.04
C ASP A 48 3.25 3.13 10.33
N ILE A 49 4.25 3.65 11.05
CA ILE A 49 4.62 3.14 12.38
C ILE A 49 3.43 3.19 13.34
N THR A 50 2.70 4.30 13.35
CA THR A 50 1.55 4.47 14.24
C THR A 50 0.43 3.48 13.90
N LEU A 51 0.19 3.25 12.61
CA LEU A 51 -0.80 2.29 12.11
C LEU A 51 -0.41 0.86 12.48
N LEU A 52 0.87 0.52 12.29
CA LEU A 52 1.45 -0.78 12.61
C LEU A 52 1.36 -1.09 14.11
N VAL A 53 1.71 -0.13 14.97
CA VAL A 53 1.59 -0.27 16.42
C VAL A 53 0.13 -0.46 16.84
N LYS A 54 -0.81 0.28 16.22
CA LYS A 54 -2.25 0.09 16.45
C LYS A 54 -2.73 -1.31 16.07
N TYR A 55 -2.23 -1.84 14.96
CA TYR A 55 -2.52 -3.22 14.54
C TYR A 55 -1.98 -4.24 15.56
N ILE A 56 -0.74 -4.07 16.01
CA ILE A 56 -0.11 -4.94 17.03
C ILE A 56 -0.88 -4.90 18.36
N LEU A 57 -1.42 -3.73 18.74
CA LEU A 57 -2.27 -3.57 19.92
C LEU A 57 -3.70 -4.13 19.74
N GLY A 58 -4.03 -4.72 18.58
CA GLY A 58 -5.36 -5.25 18.29
C GLY A 58 -6.44 -4.18 18.09
N SER A 59 -6.04 -2.92 17.93
CA SER A 59 -6.95 -1.76 17.81
C SER A 59 -7.14 -1.29 16.36
N GLY A 60 -6.67 -2.06 15.38
CA GLY A 60 -6.84 -1.78 13.96
C GLY A 60 -6.74 -3.06 13.13
N SER A 61 -7.37 -3.06 11.97
CA SER A 61 -7.24 -4.12 10.96
C SER A 61 -6.56 -3.56 9.72
N LEU A 62 -5.61 -4.31 9.18
CA LEU A 62 -4.89 -3.96 7.96
C LEU A 62 -5.47 -4.74 6.77
N SER A 63 -5.43 -4.14 5.58
CA SER A 63 -5.76 -4.85 4.34
C SER A 63 -4.68 -5.89 4.01
N SER A 64 -4.98 -6.84 3.13
CA SER A 64 -4.01 -7.83 2.67
C SER A 64 -2.76 -7.19 2.04
N SER A 65 -2.91 -6.05 1.37
CA SER A 65 -1.80 -5.29 0.79
C SER A 65 -0.96 -4.62 1.89
N ALA A 66 -1.63 -3.99 2.85
CA ALA A 66 -0.98 -3.35 4.00
C ALA A 66 -0.22 -4.36 4.87
N LEU A 67 -0.73 -5.58 5.02
CA LEU A 67 -0.04 -6.66 5.74
C LEU A 67 1.27 -7.07 5.06
N LYS A 68 1.28 -7.14 3.73
CA LYS A 68 2.51 -7.42 2.98
C LYS A 68 3.54 -6.31 3.12
N ASN A 69 3.09 -5.05 3.13
CA ASN A 69 4.00 -3.91 3.31
C ASN A 69 4.47 -3.78 4.76
N ALA A 70 3.65 -4.18 5.72
CA ALA A 70 3.97 -4.15 7.15
C ALA A 70 5.02 -5.18 7.56
N ASP A 71 5.08 -6.34 6.91
CA ASP A 71 6.11 -7.37 7.11
C ASP A 71 7.43 -6.97 6.43
N VAL A 72 8.09 -5.96 6.98
CA VAL A 72 9.40 -5.51 6.50
C VAL A 72 10.53 -6.46 6.91
N SER A 73 10.30 -7.32 7.89
CA SER A 73 11.26 -8.35 8.31
C SER A 73 11.22 -9.62 7.43
N SER A 74 10.17 -9.78 6.61
CA SER A 74 9.91 -10.97 5.79
C SER A 74 9.86 -12.27 6.60
N ASP A 75 9.43 -12.18 7.86
CA ASP A 75 9.29 -13.33 8.76
C ASP A 75 7.88 -13.96 8.68
N GLY A 76 7.00 -13.38 7.87
CA GLY A 76 5.61 -13.80 7.68
C GLY A 76 4.68 -13.37 8.81
N LYS A 77 5.15 -12.54 9.75
CA LYS A 77 4.40 -12.03 10.89
C LYS A 77 4.56 -10.51 10.95
N VAL A 78 3.54 -9.86 11.47
CA VAL A 78 3.55 -8.41 11.64
C VAL A 78 3.62 -8.11 13.12
N ASN A 79 4.80 -7.74 13.60
CA ASN A 79 5.10 -7.60 15.02
C ASN A 79 6.07 -6.43 15.31
N VAL A 80 6.51 -6.29 16.55
CA VAL A 80 7.38 -5.17 16.98
C VAL A 80 8.76 -5.17 16.31
N SER A 81 9.16 -6.30 15.73
CA SER A 81 10.39 -6.40 14.93
C SER A 81 10.29 -5.51 13.69
N ASP A 82 9.15 -5.56 12.99
CA ASP A 82 8.87 -4.76 11.80
C ASP A 82 8.90 -3.26 12.10
N VAL A 83 8.29 -2.85 13.22
CA VAL A 83 8.32 -1.47 13.70
C VAL A 83 9.75 -0.97 13.87
N SER A 84 10.63 -1.83 14.40
CA SER A 84 12.04 -1.49 14.63
C SER A 84 12.82 -1.35 13.32
N TYR A 85 12.54 -2.20 12.34
CA TYR A 85 13.09 -2.11 10.98
C TYR A 85 12.61 -0.84 10.27
N LEU A 86 11.31 -0.57 10.29
CA LEU A 86 10.71 0.64 9.73
C LEU A 86 11.32 1.91 10.30
N LYS A 87 11.45 1.97 11.63
CA LYS A 87 12.09 3.11 12.31
C LYS A 87 13.55 3.28 11.89
N ARG A 88 14.29 2.18 11.72
CA ARG A 88 15.68 2.22 11.24
C ARG A 88 15.75 2.73 9.80
N GLN A 89 14.85 2.28 8.92
CA GLN A 89 14.77 2.78 7.54
C GLN A 89 14.54 4.29 7.54
N LEU A 90 13.54 4.78 8.28
CA LEU A 90 13.23 6.21 8.40
C LEU A 90 14.41 7.07 8.85
N ILE A 91 15.26 6.55 9.75
CA ILE A 91 16.45 7.25 10.24
C ILE A 91 17.60 7.16 9.22
N SER A 92 17.74 6.04 8.51
CA SER A 92 18.83 5.82 7.56
C SER A 92 18.67 6.59 6.25
N ILE A 93 17.47 7.09 5.94
CA ILE A 93 17.20 7.90 4.74
C ILE A 93 17.47 9.41 5.00
N LYS A 94 17.94 9.78 6.21
CA LYS A 94 18.24 11.16 6.61
C LYS A 94 19.71 11.51 6.45
#